data_AF-A0A7W1HIT5-F1
#
_entry.id   AF-A0A7W1HIT5-F1
#
_cell.length_a   1.000
_cell.length_b   1.000
_cell.length_c   1.000
_cell.angle_alpha   90.00
_cell.angle_beta   90.00
_cell.angle_gamma   90.00
#
_symmetry.space_group_name_H-M   'P 1'
#
loop_
_entity.id
_entity.type
_entity.pdbx_description
1 polymer ?
#
loop_
_entity_poly.entity_id
_entity_poly.type
_entity_poly.pdbx_seq_one_letter_code
_entity_poly.pdbx_strand_id
1 'polypeptide(L)'
;MATTPIRPGPGQESVWDYPRPPSLTQSARHVVVRLGGVVVADTRRAWRVCETSHPPVYYVPRDDVAAGALRPGSANASLCEWKGPATYWTVLGGGEVAVDGAWSYESPTPAFVPMA
;
A
#
# COMPACT_ATOMS: atom_id res chain seq x y z
N MET A 1 18.26 -27.45 -9.62
CA MET A 1 18.07 -26.61 -10.82
C MET A 1 18.34 -25.17 -10.41
N ALA A 2 19.27 -24.48 -11.07
CA ALA A 2 19.47 -23.05 -10.85
C ALA A 2 18.44 -22.27 -11.68
N THR A 3 17.70 -21.36 -11.06
CA THR A 3 16.78 -20.47 -11.77
C THR A 3 17.58 -19.32 -12.38
N THR A 4 17.26 -18.95 -13.62
CA THR A 4 17.84 -17.77 -14.30
C THR A 4 16.86 -16.60 -14.16
N PRO A 5 17.22 -15.50 -13.49
CA PRO A 5 16.35 -14.33 -13.38
C PRO A 5 16.10 -13.70 -14.75
N ILE A 6 14.86 -13.29 -14.99
CA ILE A 6 14.49 -12.48 -16.17
C ILE A 6 15.05 -11.07 -15.94
N ARG A 7 15.84 -10.55 -16.88
CA ARG A 7 16.32 -9.17 -16.82
C ARG A 7 15.18 -8.20 -17.15
N PRO A 8 14.95 -7.14 -16.35
CA PRO A 8 13.97 -6.12 -16.67
C PRO A 8 14.27 -5.41 -17.99
N GLY A 9 13.23 -5.13 -18.77
CA GLY A 9 13.31 -4.26 -19.94
C GLY A 9 13.32 -2.77 -19.57
N PRO A 10 13.41 -1.87 -20.56
CA PRO A 10 13.37 -0.42 -20.33
C PRO A 10 12.11 -0.01 -19.54
N GLY A 11 12.30 0.75 -18.45
CA GLY A 11 11.20 1.22 -17.59
C GLY A 11 10.59 0.15 -16.67
N GLN A 12 11.10 -1.08 -16.69
CA GLN A 12 10.72 -2.14 -15.77
C GLN A 12 11.70 -2.22 -14.60
N GLU A 13 11.20 -2.74 -13.49
CA GLU A 13 11.98 -3.01 -12.28
C GLU A 13 11.82 -4.49 -11.92
N SER A 14 12.87 -5.11 -11.39
CA SER A 14 12.77 -6.46 -10.84
C SER A 14 12.37 -6.38 -9.38
N VAL A 15 11.27 -7.03 -9.00
CA VAL A 15 10.86 -7.16 -7.59
C VAL A 15 11.87 -7.94 -6.75
N TRP A 16 12.76 -8.71 -7.40
CA TRP A 16 13.85 -9.43 -6.73
C TRP A 16 15.00 -8.51 -6.31
N ASP A 17 15.09 -7.32 -6.89
CA ASP A 17 16.12 -6.32 -6.55
C ASP A 17 15.68 -5.40 -5.40
N TYR A 18 14.43 -5.52 -4.93
CA TYR A 18 13.92 -4.75 -3.80
C TYR A 18 14.55 -5.23 -2.48
N PRO A 19 14.83 -4.30 -1.54
CA PRO A 19 15.55 -4.64 -0.32
C PRO A 19 14.66 -5.34 0.71
N ARG A 20 15.33 -5.97 1.68
CA ARG A 20 14.76 -6.42 2.95
C ARG A 20 15.76 -6.02 4.06
N PRO A 21 15.45 -5.05 4.94
CA PRO A 21 14.15 -4.43 5.19
C PRO A 21 13.58 -3.64 3.99
N PRO A 22 12.25 -3.48 3.90
CA PRO A 22 11.60 -2.76 2.80
C PRO A 22 12.08 -1.32 2.71
N SER A 23 12.21 -0.80 1.48
CA SER A 23 12.45 0.63 1.29
C SER A 23 11.16 1.42 1.43
N LEU A 24 11.27 2.66 1.89
CA LEU A 24 10.20 3.63 2.00
C LEU A 24 10.65 4.92 1.32
N THR A 25 9.92 5.35 0.29
CA THR A 25 10.27 6.55 -0.50
C THR A 25 9.03 7.36 -0.83
N GLN A 26 9.12 8.69 -0.78
CA GLN A 26 8.02 9.54 -1.21
C GLN A 26 7.87 9.47 -2.73
N SER A 27 6.63 9.41 -3.22
CA SER A 27 6.31 9.35 -4.63
C SER A 27 5.46 10.55 -5.05
N ALA A 28 5.95 11.32 -6.02
CA ALA A 28 5.20 12.40 -6.67
C ALA A 28 4.24 11.90 -7.78
N ARG A 29 4.15 10.57 -7.97
CA ARG A 29 3.19 9.98 -8.92
C ARG A 29 1.77 10.31 -8.47
N HIS A 30 0.89 10.52 -9.44
CA HIS A 30 -0.54 10.65 -9.18
C HIS A 30 -1.14 9.26 -8.94
N VAL A 31 -1.54 8.98 -7.70
CA VAL A 31 -2.15 7.72 -7.29
C VAL A 31 -3.65 7.96 -7.12
N VAL A 32 -4.45 7.24 -7.91
CA VAL A 32 -5.91 7.29 -7.85
C VAL A 32 -6.42 5.87 -7.58
N VAL A 33 -7.18 5.70 -6.51
CA VAL A 33 -7.84 4.44 -6.17
C VAL A 33 -9.33 4.58 -6.49
N ARG A 34 -9.89 3.59 -7.19
CA ARG A 34 -11.30 3.56 -7.56
C ARG A 34 -11.95 2.25 -7.12
N LEU A 35 -13.21 2.33 -6.69
CA LEU A 35 -14.08 1.20 -6.37
C LEU A 35 -15.49 1.52 -6.91
N GLY A 36 -16.17 0.58 -7.57
CA GLY A 36 -17.46 0.86 -8.21
C GLY A 36 -17.45 2.06 -9.17
N GLY A 37 -16.33 2.33 -9.84
CA GLY A 37 -16.16 3.46 -10.76
C GLY A 37 -15.92 4.84 -10.11
N VAL A 38 -16.15 4.99 -8.80
CA VAL A 38 -15.91 6.24 -8.08
C VAL A 38 -14.49 6.30 -7.52
N VAL A 39 -13.96 7.51 -7.34
CA VAL A 39 -12.66 7.73 -6.70
C VAL A 39 -12.83 7.64 -5.19
N VAL A 40 -12.08 6.73 -4.56
CA VAL A 40 -12.06 6.55 -3.10
C VAL A 40 -10.79 7.12 -2.46
N ALA A 41 -9.72 7.34 -3.24
CA ALA A 41 -8.56 8.11 -2.83
C ALA A 41 -7.88 8.76 -4.05
N ASP A 42 -7.36 9.97 -3.90
CA ASP A 42 -6.63 10.73 -4.94
C ASP A 42 -5.49 11.52 -4.31
N THR A 43 -4.24 11.16 -4.63
CA THR A 43 -3.07 11.80 -4.03
C THR A 43 -1.89 11.95 -4.98
N ARG A 44 -1.06 12.96 -4.72
CA ARG A 44 0.31 13.11 -5.26
C ARG A 44 1.38 13.07 -4.17
N ARG A 45 0.99 12.66 -2.96
CA ARG A 45 1.81 12.62 -1.74
C ARG A 45 1.92 11.19 -1.22
N ALA A 46 1.83 10.20 -2.10
CA ALA A 46 1.89 8.81 -1.72
C ALA A 46 3.30 8.42 -1.26
N TRP A 47 3.36 7.43 -0.39
CA TRP A 47 4.59 6.73 -0.04
C TRP A 47 4.66 5.41 -0.78
N ARG A 48 5.78 5.16 -1.45
CA ARG A 48 6.05 3.91 -2.15
C ARG A 48 6.92 3.01 -1.28
N VAL A 49 6.41 1.82 -1.00
CA VAL A 49 7.10 0.76 -0.27
C VAL A 49 7.46 -0.36 -1.23
N CYS A 50 8.72 -0.81 -1.18
CA CYS A 50 9.20 -1.92 -2.00
C CYS A 50 9.89 -2.95 -1.12
N GLU A 51 9.43 -4.19 -1.23
CA GLU A 51 9.90 -5.34 -0.46
C GLU A 51 10.18 -6.48 -1.43
N THR A 52 11.27 -7.21 -1.19
CA THR A 52 11.70 -8.31 -2.06
C THR A 52 10.52 -9.20 -2.45
N SER A 53 10.46 -9.57 -3.73
CA SER A 53 9.46 -10.43 -4.38
C SER A 53 8.03 -9.89 -4.46
N HIS A 54 7.75 -8.65 -4.04
CA HIS A 54 6.41 -8.05 -4.09
C HIS A 54 6.38 -6.81 -5.01
N PRO A 55 5.29 -6.58 -5.78
CA PRO A 55 5.10 -5.33 -6.47
C PRO A 55 5.12 -4.13 -5.50
N PRO A 56 5.48 -2.93 -5.97
CA PRO A 56 5.43 -1.73 -5.14
C PRO A 56 4.04 -1.49 -4.53
N VAL A 57 3.99 -1.24 -3.24
CA VAL A 57 2.77 -0.86 -2.52
C VAL A 57 2.79 0.66 -2.31
N TYR A 58 1.65 1.31 -2.53
CA TYR A 58 1.49 2.74 -2.30
C TYR A 58 0.60 2.99 -1.08
N TYR A 59 1.12 3.74 -0.13
CA TYR A 59 0.38 4.26 1.01
C TYR A 59 -0.07 5.67 0.69
N VAL A 60 -1.37 5.92 0.80
CA VAL A 60 -1.97 7.24 0.56
C VAL A 60 -2.25 7.90 1.92
N PRO A 61 -2.01 9.21 2.09
CA PRO A 61 -2.39 9.91 3.31
C PRO A 61 -3.89 9.76 3.59
N ARG A 62 -4.26 9.59 4.87
CA ARG A 62 -5.67 9.45 5.28
C ARG A 62 -6.52 10.64 4.80
N ASP A 63 -5.97 11.85 4.82
CA ASP A 63 -6.65 13.09 4.39
C ASP A 63 -6.99 13.11 2.89
N ASP A 64 -6.30 12.30 2.08
CA ASP A 64 -6.53 12.18 0.64
C ASP A 64 -7.52 11.04 0.30
N VAL A 65 -8.04 10.35 1.33
CA VAL A 65 -9.11 9.35 1.19
C VAL A 65 -10.47 10.05 1.28
N ALA A 66 -11.38 9.71 0.37
CA ALA A 66 -12.70 10.32 0.33
C ALA A 66 -13.48 10.06 1.63
N ALA A 67 -14.16 11.10 2.13
CA ALA A 67 -14.95 11.00 3.35
C ALA A 67 -16.01 9.89 3.23
N GLY A 68 -16.10 9.02 4.24
CA GLY A 68 -17.01 7.88 4.25
C GLY A 68 -16.60 6.70 3.36
N ALA A 69 -15.47 6.77 2.66
CA ALA A 69 -15.00 5.65 1.83
C ALA A 69 -14.41 4.49 2.65
N LEU A 70 -14.20 4.66 3.95
CA LEU A 70 -13.65 3.63 4.82
C LEU A 70 -14.54 3.41 6.05
N ARG A 71 -14.68 2.14 6.42
CA ARG A 71 -15.19 1.70 7.71
C ARG A 71 -14.19 0.73 8.35
N PRO A 72 -14.16 0.61 9.69
CA PRO A 72 -13.36 -0.41 10.36
C PRO A 72 -13.60 -1.81 9.75
N GLY A 73 -12.51 -2.53 9.47
CA GLY A 73 -12.53 -3.88 8.93
C GLY A 73 -12.62 -4.95 10.03
N SER A 74 -12.18 -6.17 9.71
CA SER A 74 -12.08 -7.24 10.69
C SER A 74 -11.11 -6.89 11.83
N ALA A 75 -11.37 -7.46 13.01
CA ALA A 75 -10.51 -7.30 14.18
C ALA A 75 -9.15 -8.02 14.06
N ASN A 76 -8.95 -8.79 12.98
CA ASN A 76 -7.73 -9.54 12.75
C ASN A 76 -6.65 -8.59 12.23
N ALA A 77 -5.66 -8.27 13.06
CA ALA A 77 -4.46 -7.58 12.60
C ALA A 77 -3.41 -8.59 12.12
N SER A 78 -2.83 -8.37 10.94
CA SER A 78 -1.60 -9.05 10.54
C SER A 78 -0.40 -8.31 11.13
N LEU A 79 0.64 -9.04 11.53
CA LEU A 79 1.87 -8.46 12.05
C LEU A 79 2.95 -8.52 10.98
N CYS A 80 3.49 -7.37 10.59
CA CYS A 80 4.69 -7.29 9.77
C CYS A 80 5.91 -7.08 10.67
N GLU A 81 6.94 -7.91 10.50
CA GLU A 81 8.19 -7.84 11.25
C GLU A 81 8.89 -6.46 11.14
N TRP A 82 8.65 -5.74 10.04
CA TRP A 82 9.24 -4.42 9.79
C TRP A 82 8.33 -3.26 10.16
N LYS A 83 7.02 -3.39 9.92
CA LYS A 83 6.08 -2.26 9.91
C LYS A 83 5.17 -2.24 11.14
N GLY A 84 5.04 -3.36 11.88
CA GLY A 84 4.15 -3.47 13.03
C GLY A 84 2.78 -4.07 12.69
N PRO A 85 1.77 -3.87 13.56
CA PRO A 85 0.42 -4.43 13.37
C PRO A 85 -0.38 -3.63 12.35
N ALA A 86 -1.00 -4.33 11.39
CA ALA A 86 -1.87 -3.72 10.39
C ALA A 86 -3.31 -3.59 10.91
N THR A 87 -3.95 -2.46 10.62
CA THR A 87 -5.38 -2.23 10.80
C THR A 87 -6.07 -2.39 9.46
N TYR A 88 -7.06 -3.28 9.37
CA TYR A 88 -7.84 -3.46 8.15
C TYR A 88 -9.03 -2.50 8.08
N TRP A 89 -9.37 -2.14 6.85
CA TRP A 89 -10.49 -1.27 6.52
C TRP A 89 -11.31 -1.91 5.43
N THR A 90 -12.64 -1.89 5.59
CA THR A 90 -13.52 -2.13 4.45
C THR A 90 -13.68 -0.84 3.66
N VAL A 91 -13.49 -0.92 2.35
CA VAL A 91 -13.63 0.20 1.42
C VAL A 91 -15.03 0.24 0.83
N LEU A 92 -15.61 1.43 0.74
CA LEU A 92 -16.95 1.70 0.24
C LEU A 92 -16.84 2.66 -0.96
N GLY A 93 -17.50 2.35 -2.07
CA GLY A 93 -17.46 3.21 -3.25
C GLY A 93 -18.40 2.75 -4.36
N GLY A 94 -19.20 3.68 -4.91
CA GLY A 94 -20.03 3.41 -6.11
C GLY A 94 -21.10 2.34 -5.89
N GLY A 95 -21.55 2.15 -4.65
CA GLY A 95 -22.45 1.06 -4.27
C GLY A 95 -21.76 -0.29 -4.04
N GLU A 96 -20.45 -0.38 -4.28
CA GLU A 96 -19.63 -1.56 -3.99
C GLU A 96 -18.99 -1.49 -2.60
N VAL A 97 -18.72 -2.68 -2.05
CA VAL A 97 -18.11 -2.88 -0.75
C VAL A 97 -16.96 -3.88 -0.90
N ALA A 98 -15.74 -3.42 -0.67
CA ALA A 98 -14.55 -4.28 -0.61
C ALA A 98 -14.19 -4.55 0.85
N VAL A 99 -14.71 -5.66 1.39
CA VAL A 99 -14.46 -6.11 2.77
C VAL A 99 -12.96 -6.34 2.96
N ASP A 100 -12.38 -5.71 3.98
CA ASP A 100 -10.94 -5.70 4.27
C ASP A 100 -10.05 -5.37 3.05
N GLY A 101 -10.59 -4.55 2.13
CA GLY A 101 -9.93 -4.17 0.87
C GLY A 101 -8.78 -3.17 1.02
N ALA A 102 -8.54 -2.66 2.23
CA ALA A 102 -7.42 -1.79 2.53
C ALA A 102 -6.84 -2.06 3.92
N TRP A 103 -5.60 -1.63 4.14
CA TRP A 103 -4.94 -1.68 5.44
C TRP A 103 -4.12 -0.42 5.69
N SER A 104 -3.87 -0.11 6.96
CA SER A 104 -2.94 0.92 7.41
C SER A 104 -2.07 0.37 8.54
N TYR A 105 -0.95 1.03 8.80
CA TYR A 105 -0.17 0.81 10.02
C TYR A 105 -0.33 2.06 10.89
N GLU A 106 -1.32 2.04 11.79
CA GLU A 106 -1.67 3.19 12.65
C GLU A 106 -0.59 3.46 13.73
N SER A 107 0.19 2.43 14.07
CA SER A 107 1.30 2.50 15.03
C SER A 107 2.54 1.80 14.46
N PRO A 108 3.18 2.36 13.41
CA PRO A 108 4.28 1.70 12.74
C PRO A 108 5.59 1.79 13.53
N THR A 109 6.58 0.99 13.16
CA THR A 109 7.94 1.13 13.69
C THR A 109 8.58 2.46 13.24
N PRO A 110 9.62 2.97 13.93
CA PRO A 110 10.19 4.31 13.68
C PRO A 110 10.54 4.60 12.21
N ALA A 111 11.09 3.62 11.49
CA ALA A 111 11.49 3.78 10.09
C ALA A 111 10.30 3.99 9.13
N PHE A 112 9.09 3.64 9.55
CA PHE A 112 7.88 3.67 8.74
C PHE A 112 6.83 4.68 9.21
N VAL A 113 7.08 5.44 10.29
CA VAL A 113 6.21 6.53 10.77
C VAL A 113 5.82 7.54 9.67
N PRO A 114 6.69 7.92 8.71
CA PRO A 114 6.32 8.91 7.71
C PRO A 114 5.12 8.53 6.81
N MET A 115 4.79 7.24 6.70
CA MET A 115 3.71 6.74 5.85
C MET A 115 2.37 6.50 6.58
N ALA A 116 2.34 6.72 7.90
CA ALA A 116 1.15 6.53 8.72
C ALA A 116 0.00 7.47 8.30
#